data_AF-A0A3D8GMD2-F1
#
_entry.id   AF-A0A3D8GMD2-F1
#
_cell.length_a   1.000
_cell.length_b   1.000
_cell.length_c   1.000
_cell.angle_alpha   90.00
_cell.angle_beta   90.00
_cell.angle_gamma   90.00
#
_symmetry.space_group_name_H-M   'P 1'
#
loop_
_entity.id
_entity.type
_entity.pdbx_description
1 polymer ?
#
loop_
_entity_poly.entity_id
_entity_poly.type
_entity_poly.pdbx_seq_one_letter_code
_entity_poly.pdbx_strand_id
1 'polypeptide(L)'
;MLKTPSETRQGQMGPVEEEAIFYPAEKLAIATGLWINGNVYGRFEARETLLYGEKLTLKVTEENPHSKISFLNYFICNHAKEEKRLKLLAMHLPKAFSMDHFSFVSPADQTIFHLTGDNMFLVGGENREDGKWEATVIPSWHISSESIWGDIGKGALKYSPLAKGNPASILSTEIVVPPGKTARLGTWIISGESKNELVSLKNVLLKNRLAFPNEK
;
A
#
# COMPACT_ATOMS: atom_id res chain seq x y z
N MET A 1 9.09 39.43 -64.21
CA MET A 1 9.13 38.02 -63.74
C MET A 1 10.04 37.96 -62.52
N LEU A 2 9.79 37.29 -61.40
CA LEU A 2 8.60 36.77 -60.70
C LEU A 2 9.15 36.17 -59.38
N LYS A 3 8.53 36.52 -58.23
CA LYS A 3 8.42 35.80 -56.92
C LYS A 3 9.62 35.53 -55.97
N THR A 4 9.46 36.06 -54.73
CA THR A 4 9.83 35.53 -53.39
C THR A 4 8.96 34.28 -52.99
N PRO A 5 9.04 33.62 -51.79
CA PRO A 5 9.84 33.81 -50.56
C PRO A 5 10.38 32.53 -49.83
N SER A 6 11.15 32.78 -48.75
CA SER A 6 11.24 32.06 -47.44
C SER A 6 11.64 30.58 -47.35
N GLU A 7 12.74 30.32 -46.64
CA GLU A 7 12.83 29.16 -45.73
C GLU A 7 13.39 29.56 -44.37
N THR A 8 12.56 29.33 -43.36
CA THR A 8 12.79 29.47 -41.93
C THR A 8 13.24 28.11 -41.39
N ARG A 9 14.39 28.02 -40.71
CA ARG A 9 14.65 26.97 -39.69
C ARG A 9 15.55 27.50 -38.59
N GLN A 10 14.95 28.22 -37.64
CA GLN A 10 15.45 28.21 -36.26
C GLN A 10 14.77 27.04 -35.55
N GLY A 11 15.52 25.98 -35.26
CA GLY A 11 15.07 24.93 -34.37
C GLY A 11 15.11 25.45 -32.94
N GLN A 12 13.98 25.95 -32.44
CA GLN A 12 13.76 26.09 -31.01
C GLN A 12 13.55 24.68 -30.44
N MET A 13 14.52 24.20 -29.64
CA MET A 13 14.23 23.17 -28.64
C MET A 13 13.31 23.80 -27.60
N GLY A 14 12.00 23.53 -27.71
CA GLY A 14 11.08 23.74 -26.61
C GLY A 14 11.48 22.84 -25.43
N PRO A 15 11.15 23.23 -24.18
CA PRO A 15 11.38 22.37 -23.04
C PRO A 15 10.60 21.07 -23.26
N VAL A 16 11.28 19.94 -23.11
CA VAL A 16 10.63 18.64 -23.01
C VAL A 16 9.81 18.72 -21.72
N GLU A 17 8.51 18.93 -21.85
CA GLU A 17 7.57 18.73 -20.76
C GLU A 17 7.69 17.25 -20.38
N GLU A 18 8.42 16.99 -19.29
CA GLU A 18 8.25 15.76 -18.53
C GLU A 18 6.74 15.68 -18.22
N GLU A 19 6.05 14.73 -18.87
CA GLU A 19 4.68 14.39 -18.51
C GLU A 19 4.71 13.91 -17.06
N ALA A 20 4.56 14.85 -16.13
CA ALA A 20 4.23 14.57 -14.75
C ALA A 20 2.91 13.82 -14.80
N ILE A 21 2.95 12.51 -14.55
CA ILE A 21 1.76 11.67 -14.44
C ILE A 21 0.93 12.27 -13.29
N PHE A 22 -0.08 13.05 -13.66
CA PHE A 22 -0.98 13.71 -12.72
C PHE A 22 -1.91 12.64 -12.18
N TYR A 23 -1.51 12.00 -11.07
CA TYR A 23 -2.43 11.16 -10.33
C TYR A 23 -3.52 12.05 -9.75
N PRO A 24 -4.82 11.67 -9.84
CA PRO A 24 -5.85 12.41 -9.12
C PRO A 24 -5.45 12.47 -7.63
N ALA A 25 -5.63 13.64 -7.02
CA ALA A 25 -5.30 13.93 -5.61
C ALA A 25 -5.99 12.98 -4.61
N GLU A 26 -6.94 12.18 -5.09
CA GLU A 26 -7.87 11.34 -4.35
C GLU A 26 -7.41 9.89 -4.19
N LYS A 27 -6.12 9.56 -4.34
CA LYS A 27 -5.64 8.20 -4.09
C LYS A 27 -4.49 8.20 -3.08
N LEU A 28 -4.58 7.31 -2.10
CA LEU A 28 -3.42 6.98 -1.26
C LEU A 28 -2.39 6.25 -2.13
N ALA A 29 -1.14 6.72 -2.10
CA ALA A 29 -0.02 5.97 -2.62
C ALA A 29 0.24 4.76 -1.73
N ILE A 30 0.79 3.70 -2.31
CA ILE A 30 1.03 2.45 -1.61
C ILE A 30 2.50 2.11 -1.73
N ALA A 31 3.12 1.85 -0.59
CA ALA A 31 4.46 1.30 -0.51
C ALA A 31 4.43 -0.01 0.26
N THR A 32 5.31 -0.93 -0.11
CA THR A 32 5.42 -2.23 0.56
C THR A 32 6.80 -2.40 1.17
N GLY A 33 6.88 -3.05 2.33
CA GLY A 33 8.14 -3.46 2.94
C GLY A 33 8.03 -4.84 3.57
N LEU A 34 9.17 -5.47 3.82
CA LEU A 34 9.27 -6.70 4.61
C LEU A 34 10.14 -6.41 5.83
N TRP A 35 9.70 -6.89 7.00
CA TRP A 35 10.54 -6.92 8.19
C TRP A 35 11.03 -8.35 8.43
N ILE A 36 12.34 -8.52 8.65
CA ILE A 36 13.00 -9.81 8.85
C ILE A 36 14.11 -9.63 9.89
N ASN A 37 14.00 -10.32 11.02
CA ASN A 37 15.05 -10.38 12.06
C ASN A 37 15.61 -9.01 12.49
N GLY A 38 14.73 -8.03 12.70
CA GLY A 38 15.13 -6.67 13.11
C GLY A 38 15.53 -5.75 11.96
N ASN A 39 15.56 -6.24 10.72
CA ASN A 39 15.88 -5.44 9.54
C ASN A 39 14.63 -5.18 8.72
N VAL A 40 14.53 -3.96 8.16
CA VAL A 40 13.45 -3.57 7.27
C VAL A 40 13.97 -3.54 5.84
N TYR A 41 13.44 -4.42 5.02
CA TYR A 41 13.69 -4.48 3.60
C TYR A 41 12.56 -3.75 2.87
N GLY A 42 12.87 -2.52 2.48
CA GLY A 42 12.19 -1.85 1.38
C GLY A 42 11.13 -0.82 1.72
N ARG A 43 10.78 -0.15 0.61
CA ARG A 43 9.63 0.68 0.26
C ARG A 43 9.42 0.52 -1.22
N PHE A 44 8.93 -0.64 -1.58
CA PHE A 44 8.81 -1.02 -2.97
C PHE A 44 7.54 -0.37 -3.54
N GLU A 45 7.73 0.55 -4.49
CA GLU A 45 6.70 0.88 -5.48
C GLU A 45 6.73 -0.12 -6.65
N ALA A 46 7.80 -0.93 -6.72
CA ALA A 46 7.99 -1.96 -7.73
C ALA A 46 7.03 -3.14 -7.54
N ARG A 47 6.54 -3.66 -8.68
CA ARG A 47 5.66 -4.86 -8.72
C ARG A 47 6.38 -6.15 -8.35
N GLU A 48 7.71 -6.18 -8.41
CA GLU A 48 8.50 -7.34 -8.04
C GLU A 48 9.81 -6.89 -7.40
N THR A 49 10.24 -7.59 -6.36
CA THR A 49 11.47 -7.33 -5.62
C THR A 49 12.15 -8.64 -5.27
N LEU A 50 13.45 -8.71 -5.56
CA LEU A 50 14.31 -9.83 -5.20
C LEU A 50 15.20 -9.43 -4.02
N LEU A 51 15.06 -10.14 -2.91
CA LEU A 51 15.93 -10.02 -1.74
C LEU A 51 16.93 -11.19 -1.76
N TYR A 52 17.98 -11.06 -2.58
CA TYR A 52 18.96 -12.14 -2.79
C TYR A 52 19.59 -12.64 -1.47
N GLY A 53 19.94 -11.73 -0.56
CA GLY A 53 20.50 -12.08 0.75
C GLY A 53 19.55 -12.90 1.62
N GLU A 54 18.25 -12.61 1.53
CA GLU A 54 17.21 -13.30 2.30
C GLU A 54 16.64 -14.53 1.56
N LYS A 55 17.02 -14.72 0.30
CA LYS A 55 16.47 -15.74 -0.61
C LYS A 55 14.94 -15.65 -0.72
N LEU A 56 14.42 -14.42 -0.81
CA LEU A 56 13.00 -14.13 -0.93
C LEU A 56 12.70 -13.36 -2.22
N THR A 57 11.55 -13.65 -2.82
CA THR A 57 10.92 -12.79 -3.83
C THR A 57 9.61 -12.26 -3.29
N LEU A 58 9.39 -10.96 -3.41
CA LEU A 58 8.09 -10.34 -3.20
C LEU A 58 7.55 -9.91 -4.56
N LYS A 59 6.35 -10.37 -4.92
CA LYS A 59 5.59 -9.88 -6.07
C LYS A 59 4.28 -9.26 -5.59
N VAL A 60 3.95 -8.11 -6.16
CA VAL A 60 2.75 -7.33 -5.86
C VAL A 60 1.94 -7.17 -7.13
N THR A 61 0.66 -7.52 -7.07
CA THR A 61 -0.29 -7.30 -8.18
C THR A 61 -1.51 -6.56 -7.67
N GLU A 62 -1.96 -5.57 -8.43
CA GLU A 62 -3.19 -4.83 -8.13
C GLU A 62 -4.35 -5.34 -9.00
N GLU A 63 -5.52 -5.46 -8.40
CA GLU A 63 -6.79 -5.71 -9.07
C GLU A 63 -7.81 -4.65 -8.62
N ASN A 64 -8.78 -4.35 -9.48
CA ASN A 64 -9.81 -3.35 -9.21
C ASN A 64 -11.19 -4.00 -9.32
N PRO A 65 -11.68 -4.71 -8.28
CA PRO A 65 -12.96 -5.43 -8.33
C PRO A 65 -14.17 -4.50 -8.49
N HIS A 66 -14.00 -3.22 -8.19
CA HIS A 66 -14.98 -2.16 -8.35
C HIS A 66 -14.23 -0.84 -8.61
N SER A 67 -14.86 0.16 -9.22
CA SER A 67 -14.25 1.47 -9.50
C SER A 67 -13.73 2.22 -8.25
N LYS A 68 -14.24 1.82 -7.08
CA LYS A 68 -13.92 2.39 -5.76
C LYS A 68 -13.02 1.49 -4.91
N ILE A 69 -12.54 0.36 -5.45
CA ILE A 69 -11.75 -0.63 -4.70
C ILE A 69 -10.46 -0.92 -5.45
N SER A 70 -9.33 -0.59 -4.81
CA SER A 70 -8.01 -1.10 -5.18
C SER A 70 -7.66 -2.25 -4.23
N PHE A 71 -7.37 -3.43 -4.75
CA PHE A 71 -6.96 -4.60 -3.97
C PHE A 71 -5.57 -5.04 -4.41
N LEU A 72 -4.68 -5.23 -3.45
CA LEU A 72 -3.30 -5.63 -3.67
C LEU A 72 -3.11 -7.04 -3.18
N ASN A 73 -2.60 -7.89 -4.05
CA ASN A 73 -2.17 -9.24 -3.73
C ASN A 73 -0.65 -9.26 -3.60
N TYR A 74 -0.16 -9.82 -2.50
CA TYR A 74 1.25 -10.02 -2.20
C TYR A 74 1.56 -11.51 -2.32
N PHE A 75 2.61 -11.83 -3.07
CA PHE A 75 3.13 -13.19 -3.23
C PHE A 75 4.57 -13.19 -2.74
N ILE A 76 4.82 -13.86 -1.62
CA ILE A 76 6.15 -13.93 -0.99
C ILE A 76 6.67 -15.34 -1.13
N CYS A 77 7.65 -15.53 -2.01
CA CYS A 77 8.24 -16.83 -2.31
C CYS A 77 9.54 -17.02 -1.54
N ASN A 78 9.66 -18.15 -0.83
CA ASN A 78 10.86 -18.56 -0.12
C ASN A 78 11.69 -19.52 -0.96
N HIS A 79 12.86 -19.06 -1.40
CA HIS A 79 13.83 -19.84 -2.17
C HIS A 79 14.89 -20.52 -1.29
N ALA A 80 14.82 -20.36 0.03
CA ALA A 80 15.69 -21.06 0.96
C ALA A 80 15.24 -22.50 1.21
N LYS A 81 16.14 -23.28 1.83
CA LYS A 81 15.87 -24.65 2.30
C LYS A 81 15.26 -24.68 3.70
N GLU A 82 15.09 -23.53 4.33
CA GLU A 82 14.59 -23.34 5.70
C GLU A 82 13.33 -22.48 5.69
N GLU A 83 12.48 -22.64 6.70
CA GLU A 83 11.31 -21.79 6.92
C GLU A 83 11.73 -20.34 7.15
N LYS A 84 10.97 -19.39 6.60
CA LYS A 84 11.16 -17.96 6.83
C LYS A 84 9.99 -17.39 7.62
N ARG A 85 10.30 -16.68 8.70
CA ARG A 85 9.35 -15.90 9.49
C ARG A 85 9.65 -14.43 9.26
N LEU A 86 8.63 -13.69 8.86
CA LEU A 86 8.77 -12.30 8.45
C LEU A 86 7.46 -11.55 8.72
N LYS A 87 7.49 -10.23 8.62
CA LYS A 87 6.27 -9.42 8.56
C LYS A 87 6.18 -8.69 7.23
N LEU A 88 4.97 -8.61 6.69
CA LEU A 88 4.64 -7.68 5.61
C LEU A 88 4.32 -6.31 6.22
N LEU A 89 4.71 -5.25 5.54
CA LEU A 89 4.38 -3.87 5.83
C LEU A 89 3.66 -3.29 4.60
N ALA A 90 2.37 -3.01 4.73
CA ALA A 90 1.59 -2.29 3.72
C ALA A 90 1.37 -0.86 4.20
N MET A 91 2.00 0.09 3.51
CA MET A 91 2.05 1.50 3.87
C MET A 91 1.18 2.30 2.91
N HIS A 92 0.31 3.14 3.46
CA HIS A 92 -0.61 3.98 2.68
C HIS A 92 -0.29 5.43 2.97
N LEU A 93 0.15 6.15 1.94
CA LEU A 93 0.64 7.51 2.04
C LEU A 93 -0.30 8.47 1.33
N PRO A 94 -0.61 9.64 1.90
CA PRO A 94 -1.29 10.69 1.18
C PRO A 94 -0.41 11.18 0.01
N LYS A 95 -0.97 11.25 -1.20
CA LYS A 95 -0.27 11.81 -2.37
C LYS A 95 -0.19 13.34 -2.33
N ALA A 96 -1.13 13.98 -1.65
CA ALA A 96 -1.17 15.42 -1.48
C ALA A 96 -1.24 15.77 0.01
N PHE A 97 -0.50 16.81 0.40
CA PHE A 97 -0.53 17.32 1.76
C PHE A 97 -1.84 18.05 2.04
N SER A 98 -2.52 17.68 3.12
CA SER A 98 -3.72 18.36 3.60
C SER A 98 -3.73 18.45 5.13
N MET A 99 -3.95 19.66 5.65
CA MET A 99 -4.04 19.92 7.10
C MET A 99 -5.33 19.35 7.71
N ASP A 100 -6.37 19.19 6.88
CA ASP A 100 -7.66 18.64 7.28
C ASP A 100 -7.69 17.11 7.14
N HIS A 101 -6.63 16.51 6.60
CA HIS A 101 -6.50 15.06 6.55
C HIS A 101 -6.29 14.50 7.96
N PHE A 102 -7.20 13.61 8.34
CA PHE A 102 -7.22 12.90 9.60
C PHE A 102 -7.36 11.40 9.37
N SER A 103 -6.73 10.58 10.20
CA SER A 103 -6.80 9.14 10.11
C SER A 103 -6.88 8.50 11.48
N PHE A 104 -7.63 7.40 11.55
CA PHE A 104 -7.76 6.62 12.78
C PHE A 104 -7.90 5.13 12.51
N VAL A 105 -7.40 4.33 13.46
CA VAL A 105 -7.63 2.89 13.51
C VAL A 105 -9.00 2.64 14.16
N SER A 106 -9.89 1.90 13.49
CA SER A 106 -11.16 1.42 14.06
C SER A 106 -10.97 -0.02 14.56
N PRO A 107 -10.87 -0.26 15.89
CA PRO A 107 -10.69 -1.60 16.43
C PRO A 107 -11.90 -2.51 16.14
N ALA A 108 -13.11 -1.95 16.17
CA ALA A 108 -14.35 -2.69 15.93
C ALA A 108 -14.44 -3.22 14.49
N ASP A 109 -13.94 -2.45 13.52
CA ASP A 109 -13.99 -2.80 12.10
C ASP A 109 -12.72 -3.51 11.61
N GLN A 110 -11.66 -3.54 12.43
CA GLN A 110 -10.29 -3.97 12.09
C GLN A 110 -9.74 -3.29 10.82
N THR A 111 -10.01 -1.99 10.70
CA THR A 111 -9.68 -1.18 9.52
C THR A 111 -9.17 0.18 9.92
N ILE A 112 -8.54 0.87 8.98
CA ILE A 112 -8.08 2.26 9.14
C ILE A 112 -8.93 3.16 8.27
N PHE A 113 -9.42 4.26 8.84
CA PHE A 113 -10.11 5.31 8.12
C PHE A 113 -9.15 6.46 7.84
N HIS A 114 -9.23 7.03 6.63
CA HIS A 114 -8.62 8.31 6.27
C HIS A 114 -9.74 9.24 5.80
N LEU A 115 -9.81 10.45 6.35
CA LEU A 115 -10.80 11.47 6.02
C LEU A 115 -10.06 12.71 5.53
N THR A 116 -10.33 13.16 4.31
CA THR A 116 -9.68 14.33 3.71
C THR A 116 -10.68 15.11 2.85
N GLY A 117 -11.09 16.28 3.34
CA GLY A 117 -12.21 17.02 2.75
C GLY A 117 -13.48 16.15 2.75
N ASP A 118 -14.14 16.05 1.61
CA ASP A 118 -15.35 15.23 1.43
C ASP A 118 -15.04 13.75 1.12
N ASN A 119 -13.76 13.41 0.95
CA ASN A 119 -13.32 12.06 0.61
C ASN A 119 -12.96 11.24 1.85
N MET A 120 -13.34 9.98 1.82
CA MET A 120 -13.05 8.98 2.83
C MET A 120 -12.44 7.73 2.20
N PHE A 121 -11.38 7.22 2.83
CA PHE A 121 -10.77 5.96 2.47
C PHE A 121 -10.85 4.98 3.63
N LEU A 122 -11.18 3.74 3.31
CA LEU A 122 -11.13 2.62 4.22
C LEU A 122 -10.01 1.69 3.76
N VAL A 123 -9.12 1.34 4.69
CA VAL A 123 -7.95 0.52 4.45
C VAL A 123 -8.01 -0.71 5.34
N GLY A 124 -7.69 -1.87 4.79
CA GLY A 124 -7.69 -3.11 5.55
C GLY A 124 -6.90 -4.24 4.88
N GLY A 125 -6.73 -5.32 5.63
CA GLY A 125 -6.11 -6.55 5.17
C GLY A 125 -7.12 -7.69 4.99
N GLU A 126 -6.77 -8.68 4.17
CA GLU A 126 -7.48 -9.96 4.07
C GLU A 126 -6.83 -10.95 5.06
N ASN A 127 -7.64 -11.62 5.88
CA ASN A 127 -7.19 -12.67 6.79
C ASN A 127 -7.59 -14.02 6.21
N ARG A 128 -6.63 -14.76 5.62
CA ARG A 128 -6.88 -16.12 5.14
C ARG A 128 -6.53 -17.20 6.15
N GLU A 129 -5.62 -16.93 7.08
CA GLU A 129 -5.03 -17.92 8.00
C GLU A 129 -4.95 -17.40 9.45
N ASP A 130 -6.06 -16.86 10.00
CA ASP A 130 -6.20 -16.40 11.40
C ASP A 130 -5.21 -15.31 11.90
N GLY A 131 -4.30 -14.86 11.04
CA GLY A 131 -3.35 -13.78 11.32
C GLY A 131 -4.07 -12.46 11.57
N LYS A 132 -3.67 -11.76 12.63
CA LYS A 132 -4.18 -10.41 12.93
C LYS A 132 -3.26 -9.36 12.33
N TRP A 133 -3.85 -8.42 11.61
CA TRP A 133 -3.13 -7.22 11.20
C TRP A 133 -2.92 -6.28 12.40
N GLU A 134 -1.67 -5.95 12.65
CA GLU A 134 -1.27 -4.77 13.41
C GLU A 134 -1.53 -3.52 12.55
N ALA A 135 -1.99 -2.45 13.18
CA ALA A 135 -2.33 -1.20 12.51
C ALA A 135 -1.83 -0.01 13.31
N THR A 136 -1.25 0.97 12.60
CA THR A 136 -0.89 2.27 13.21
C THR A 136 -1.07 3.40 12.20
N VAL A 137 -1.33 4.60 12.72
CA VAL A 137 -1.39 5.84 11.96
C VAL A 137 -0.42 6.85 12.54
N ILE A 138 0.38 7.45 11.66
CA ILE A 138 1.48 8.35 12.02
C ILE A 138 1.53 9.49 11.02
N PRO A 139 2.16 10.63 11.35
CA PRO A 139 2.42 11.64 10.34
C PRO A 139 3.33 11.07 9.24
N SER A 140 3.03 11.37 7.98
CA SER A 140 3.69 10.72 6.83
C SER A 140 5.21 10.90 6.81
N TRP A 141 5.75 12.00 7.33
CA TRP A 141 7.20 12.21 7.43
C TRP A 141 7.91 11.24 8.39
N HIS A 142 7.18 10.60 9.32
CA HIS A 142 7.73 9.59 10.23
C HIS A 142 7.80 8.19 9.63
N ILE A 143 7.15 7.94 8.49
CA ILE A 143 6.99 6.58 7.94
C ILE A 143 8.32 5.91 7.61
N SER A 144 9.41 6.69 7.49
CA SER A 144 10.77 6.22 7.10
C SER A 144 11.69 6.05 8.28
N SER A 145 11.20 6.39 9.46
CA SER A 145 12.03 6.49 10.65
C SER A 145 11.82 5.29 11.55
N GLU A 146 12.81 5.04 12.40
CA GLU A 146 12.73 4.08 13.50
C GLU A 146 11.52 4.36 14.43
N SER A 147 10.93 5.56 14.38
CA SER A 147 9.80 5.93 15.23
C SER A 147 8.50 5.18 14.93
N ILE A 148 8.42 4.43 13.81
CA ILE A 148 7.28 3.57 13.52
C ILE A 148 7.26 2.31 14.40
N TRP A 149 8.40 1.95 14.99
CA TRP A 149 8.56 0.74 15.79
C TRP A 149 8.36 1.02 17.28
N GLY A 150 7.58 0.17 17.94
CA GLY A 150 7.61 0.05 19.40
C GLY A 150 8.74 -0.87 19.86
N ASP A 151 9.02 -1.89 19.05
CA ASP A 151 10.14 -2.83 19.22
C ASP A 151 10.53 -3.37 17.83
N ILE A 152 11.58 -2.82 17.22
CA ILE A 152 12.05 -3.28 15.91
C ILE A 152 12.61 -4.71 15.98
N GLY A 153 13.14 -5.16 17.11
CA GLY A 153 13.65 -6.53 17.29
C GLY A 153 12.55 -7.59 17.16
N LYS A 154 11.31 -7.22 17.44
CA LYS A 154 10.11 -8.06 17.25
C LYS A 154 9.27 -7.67 16.03
N GLY A 155 9.68 -6.62 15.31
CA GLY A 155 8.88 -6.03 14.24
C GLY A 155 7.52 -5.53 14.74
N ALA A 156 7.44 -5.09 16.00
CA ALA A 156 6.19 -4.63 16.60
C ALA A 156 6.01 -3.13 16.32
N LEU A 157 4.90 -2.78 15.68
CA LEU A 157 4.59 -1.38 15.39
C LEU A 157 4.27 -0.62 16.68
N LYS A 158 4.71 0.64 16.74
CA LYS A 158 4.25 1.56 17.79
C LYS A 158 2.78 1.83 17.56
N TYR A 159 1.95 1.53 18.54
CA TYR A 159 0.52 1.79 18.44
C TYR A 159 0.23 3.30 18.56
N SER A 160 -0.27 3.86 17.46
CA SER A 160 -0.81 5.21 17.41
C SER A 160 -2.15 5.12 16.68
N PRO A 161 -3.28 5.23 17.40
CA PRO A 161 -4.60 5.02 16.81
C PRO A 161 -5.12 6.22 16.03
N LEU A 162 -4.44 7.37 16.11
CA LEU A 162 -4.94 8.65 15.62
C LEU A 162 -3.81 9.53 15.09
N ALA A 163 -4.01 10.15 13.94
CA ALA A 163 -3.11 11.17 13.40
C ALA A 163 -3.86 12.21 12.57
N LYS A 164 -3.39 13.46 12.57
CA LYS A 164 -3.93 14.60 11.80
C LYS A 164 -2.80 15.35 11.09
N GLY A 165 -3.12 16.01 9.98
CA GLY A 165 -2.20 16.90 9.28
C GLY A 165 -1.23 16.10 8.41
N ASN A 166 -1.78 15.36 7.46
CA ASN A 166 -1.07 14.45 6.55
C ASN A 166 -0.68 13.07 7.14
N PRO A 167 -1.63 12.29 7.69
CA PRO A 167 -1.37 10.97 8.23
C PRO A 167 -1.08 9.93 7.13
N ALA A 168 -0.05 9.12 7.35
CA ALA A 168 0.13 7.82 6.72
C ALA A 168 -0.37 6.70 7.64
N SER A 169 -0.74 5.57 7.04
CA SER A 169 -1.12 4.37 7.78
C SER A 169 -0.25 3.18 7.41
N ILE A 170 -0.05 2.29 8.38
CA ILE A 170 0.72 1.06 8.20
C ILE A 170 -0.13 -0.10 8.70
N LEU A 171 -0.29 -1.10 7.85
CA LEU A 171 -0.77 -2.43 8.21
C LEU A 171 0.42 -3.39 8.24
N SER A 172 0.52 -4.21 9.27
CA SER A 172 1.52 -5.27 9.35
C SER A 172 0.93 -6.60 9.80
N THR A 173 1.43 -7.70 9.25
CA THR A 173 1.03 -9.04 9.67
C THR A 173 2.22 -9.99 9.61
N GLU A 174 2.25 -10.96 10.53
CA GLU A 174 3.26 -12.02 10.56
C GLU A 174 2.94 -13.09 9.52
N ILE A 175 4.00 -13.59 8.87
CA ILE A 175 3.92 -14.55 7.79
C ILE A 175 5.00 -15.60 8.02
N VAL A 176 4.58 -16.86 7.90
CA VAL A 176 5.46 -18.02 7.92
C VAL A 176 5.46 -18.62 6.52
N VAL A 177 6.63 -18.67 5.87
CA VAL A 177 6.78 -19.20 4.51
C VAL A 177 7.68 -20.44 4.54
N PRO A 178 7.13 -21.65 4.34
CA PRO A 178 7.94 -22.87 4.29
C PRO A 178 8.94 -22.88 3.11
N PRO A 179 9.97 -23.75 3.16
CA PRO A 179 10.95 -23.90 2.08
C PRO A 179 10.30 -24.16 0.72
N GLY A 180 10.67 -23.40 -0.31
CA GLY A 180 10.16 -23.56 -1.67
C GLY A 180 8.68 -23.24 -1.84
N LYS A 181 8.03 -22.61 -0.85
CA LYS A 181 6.61 -22.23 -0.89
C LYS A 181 6.43 -20.73 -1.09
N THR A 182 5.22 -20.37 -1.49
CA THR A 182 4.78 -18.98 -1.63
C THR A 182 3.63 -18.72 -0.67
N ALA A 183 3.76 -17.70 0.16
CA ALA A 183 2.64 -17.16 0.93
C ALA A 183 1.89 -16.11 0.11
N ARG A 184 0.56 -16.10 0.21
CA ARG A 184 -0.31 -15.13 -0.46
C ARG A 184 -1.11 -14.32 0.56
N LEU A 185 -1.05 -13.01 0.45
CA LEU A 185 -1.80 -12.09 1.31
C LEU A 185 -2.49 -11.01 0.48
N GLY A 186 -3.47 -10.34 1.07
CA GLY A 186 -4.21 -9.26 0.44
C GLY A 186 -4.33 -8.03 1.33
N THR A 187 -4.23 -6.84 0.74
CA THR A 187 -4.72 -5.58 1.34
C THR A 187 -5.62 -4.87 0.38
N TRP A 188 -6.42 -3.94 0.88
CA TRP A 188 -7.37 -3.21 0.06
C TRP A 188 -7.53 -1.77 0.53
N ILE A 189 -7.91 -0.92 -0.42
CA ILE A 189 -8.30 0.47 -0.20
C ILE A 189 -9.66 0.65 -0.88
N ILE A 190 -10.62 1.18 -0.13
CA ILE A 190 -11.94 1.55 -0.63
C ILE A 190 -12.10 3.05 -0.49
N SER A 191 -12.43 3.74 -1.58
CA SER A 191 -12.69 5.19 -1.59
C SER A 191 -14.18 5.49 -1.67
N GLY A 192 -14.63 6.62 -1.12
CA GLY A 192 -16.03 7.03 -1.12
C GLY A 192 -16.26 8.25 -0.26
N GLU A 193 -17.52 8.59 -0.02
CA GLU A 193 -17.88 9.84 0.67
C GLU A 193 -18.52 9.59 2.05
N SER A 194 -18.92 8.34 2.34
CA SER A 194 -19.58 8.00 3.61
C SER A 194 -19.14 6.68 4.20
N LYS A 195 -19.13 6.59 5.53
CA LYS A 195 -18.80 5.35 6.25
C LYS A 195 -19.69 4.17 5.82
N ASN A 196 -21.00 4.40 5.69
CA ASN A 196 -21.96 3.34 5.36
C ASN A 196 -21.69 2.73 3.98
N GLU A 197 -21.34 3.58 3.01
CA GLU A 197 -20.92 3.12 1.68
C GLU A 197 -19.67 2.25 1.76
N LEU A 198 -18.61 2.74 2.41
CA LEU A 198 -17.32 2.03 2.51
C LEU A 198 -17.46 0.68 3.21
N VAL A 199 -18.22 0.62 4.31
CA VAL A 199 -18.48 -0.62 5.03
C VAL A 199 -19.31 -1.59 4.19
N SER A 200 -20.28 -1.10 3.42
CA SER A 200 -21.08 -1.94 2.53
C SER A 200 -20.22 -2.55 1.42
N LEU A 201 -19.36 -1.75 0.77
CA LEU A 201 -18.41 -2.22 -0.24
C LEU A 201 -17.41 -3.21 0.34
N LYS A 202 -16.87 -2.96 1.55
CA LYS A 202 -16.02 -3.91 2.27
C LYS A 202 -16.70 -5.27 2.42
N ASN A 203 -17.95 -5.28 2.88
CA ASN A 203 -18.68 -6.51 3.12
C ASN A 203 -18.92 -7.31 1.83
N VAL A 204 -19.21 -6.63 0.71
CA VAL A 204 -19.34 -7.27 -0.60
C VAL A 204 -18.01 -7.85 -1.09
N LEU A 205 -16.93 -7.07 -0.98
CA LEU A 205 -15.58 -7.49 -1.35
C LEU A 205 -15.17 -8.78 -0.62
N LEU A 206 -15.34 -8.80 0.71
CA LEU A 206 -14.96 -9.94 1.53
C LEU A 206 -15.87 -11.16 1.27
N LYS A 207 -17.19 -10.98 1.11
CA LYS A 207 -18.10 -12.09 0.77
C LYS A 207 -17.73 -12.78 -0.54
N ASN A 208 -17.45 -12.01 -1.59
CA ASN A 208 -17.12 -12.58 -2.89
C ASN A 208 -15.77 -13.33 -2.87
N ARG A 209 -14.81 -12.87 -2.07
CA ARG A 209 -13.50 -13.52 -1.92
C ARG A 209 -13.56 -14.79 -1.06
N LEU A 210 -14.47 -14.85 -0.09
CA LEU A 210 -14.74 -16.04 0.70
C LEU A 210 -15.56 -17.09 -0.07
N ALA A 211 -16.40 -16.66 -1.01
CA ALA A 211 -17.21 -17.56 -1.85
C ALA A 211 -16.39 -18.31 -2.90
N PHE A 212 -15.21 -17.81 -3.26
CA PHE A 212 -14.27 -18.45 -4.18
C PHE A 212 -12.92 -18.64 -3.48
N PRO A 213 -12.75 -19.67 -2.62
CA PRO A 213 -11.41 -20.13 -2.32
C PRO A 213 -10.84 -20.59 -3.67
N ASN A 214 -9.88 -19.84 -4.22
CA ASN A 214 -9.20 -20.27 -5.44
C ASN A 214 -8.61 -21.66 -5.15
N GLU A 215 -9.30 -22.69 -5.62
CA GLU A 215 -8.81 -24.06 -5.60
C GLU A 215 -7.68 -24.19 -6.62
N LYS A 216 -6.58 -24.75 -6.11
CA LYS A 216 -5.42 -25.37 -6.77
C LYS A 216 -4.27 -24.45 -7.21
#